data_AF-M4C9N0-F1
#
_entry.id   AF-M4C9N0-F1
#
_cell.length_a   1.000
_cell.length_b   1.000
_cell.length_c   1.000
_cell.angle_alpha   90.00
_cell.angle_beta   90.00
_cell.angle_gamma   90.00
#
_symmetry.space_group_name_H-M   'P 1'
#
loop_
_entity.id
_entity.type
_entity.pdbx_description
1 polymer ?
#
loop_
_entity_poly.entity_id
_entity_poly.type
_entity_poly.pdbx_seq_one_letter_code
_entity_poly.pdbx_strand_id
1 'polypeptide(L)'
;MADQDFIYRISTDQEWQEFQKKGSSFGGELDKSTGCFHLSKLEQVQMTLQNFFLNAKEDLYLLQIDPNKLGDGLIYEAVDEVNSFPHFYGPDRTFIPLPLDSVVKAENLSFPFL
;
A
#
# COMPACT_ATOMS: atom_id res chain seq x y z
N MET A 1 14.95 0.84 20.96
CA MET A 1 14.39 1.61 19.84
C MET A 1 13.05 0.97 19.56
N ALA A 2 11.96 1.73 19.52
CA ALA A 2 10.66 1.14 19.21
C ALA A 2 10.77 0.51 17.82
N ASP A 3 10.40 -0.77 17.69
CA ASP A 3 10.20 -1.35 16.37
C ASP A 3 9.15 -0.49 15.68
N GLN A 4 9.56 0.14 14.57
CA GLN A 4 8.65 0.96 13.79
C GLN A 4 7.81 0.01 12.94
N ASP A 5 6.53 -0.11 13.29
CA ASP A 5 5.57 -0.94 12.54
C ASP A 5 5.26 -0.29 11.20
N PHE A 6 6.05 -0.63 10.19
CA PHE A 6 5.79 -0.22 8.80
C PHE A 6 4.49 -0.83 8.27
N ILE A 7 3.89 -0.14 7.32
CA ILE A 7 2.79 -0.66 6.52
C ILE A 7 3.24 -0.83 5.07
N TYR A 8 2.50 -1.63 4.32
CA TYR A 8 2.98 -2.16 3.05
C TYR A 8 1.95 -1.97 1.94
N ARG A 9 2.45 -1.70 0.73
CA ARG A 9 1.66 -1.68 -0.49
C ARG A 9 2.26 -2.65 -1.49
N ILE A 10 1.45 -3.56 -2.01
CA ILE A 10 1.79 -4.30 -3.22
C ILE A 10 1.44 -3.38 -4.39
N SER A 11 2.47 -2.99 -5.13
CA SER A 11 2.37 -2.05 -6.24
C SER A 11 2.64 -2.74 -7.56
N THR A 12 1.88 -2.41 -8.59
CA THR A 12 2.21 -2.86 -9.94
C THR A 12 3.37 -2.05 -10.51
N ASP A 13 4.10 -2.56 -11.49
CA ASP A 13 5.17 -1.80 -12.15
C ASP A 13 4.67 -0.46 -12.70
N GLN A 14 3.47 -0.44 -13.29
CA GLN A 14 2.85 0.81 -13.74
C GLN A 14 2.62 1.83 -12.60
N GLU A 15 2.10 1.38 -11.45
CA GLU A 15 1.88 2.26 -10.28
C GLU A 15 3.22 2.74 -9.72
N TRP A 16 4.23 1.87 -9.64
CA TRP A 16 5.57 2.21 -9.18
C TRP A 16 6.25 3.25 -10.10
N GLN A 17 6.15 3.10 -11.41
CA GLN A 17 6.62 4.10 -12.37
C GLN A 17 5.90 5.44 -12.20
N GLU A 18 4.61 5.44 -11.86
CA GLU A 18 3.86 6.65 -11.58
C GLU A 18 4.40 7.38 -10.35
N PHE A 19 4.62 6.65 -9.24
CA PHE A 19 5.27 7.20 -8.05
C PHE A 19 6.60 7.86 -8.40
N GLN A 20 7.48 7.16 -9.12
CA GLN A 20 8.80 7.67 -9.50
C GLN A 20 8.71 8.92 -10.40
N LYS A 21 7.74 8.98 -11.31
CA LYS A 21 7.61 10.08 -12.27
C LYS A 21 6.93 11.31 -11.67
N LYS A 22 5.92 11.12 -10.82
CA LYS A 22 5.05 12.21 -10.32
C LYS A 22 5.33 12.57 -8.86
N GLY A 23 6.06 11.73 -8.13
CA GLY A 23 6.26 11.86 -6.70
C GLY A 23 5.06 11.40 -5.87
N SER A 24 4.01 10.84 -6.48
CA SER A 24 2.81 10.33 -5.81
C SER A 24 1.97 9.49 -6.77
N SER A 25 1.08 8.64 -6.27
CA SER A 25 0.08 7.91 -7.08
C SER A 25 -1.33 8.04 -6.48
N PHE A 26 -2.36 7.82 -7.30
CA PHE A 26 -3.75 7.60 -6.86
C PHE A 26 -4.13 6.12 -6.78
N GLY A 27 -3.17 5.23 -7.02
CA GLY A 27 -3.35 3.80 -6.88
C GLY A 27 -4.09 3.15 -8.02
N GLY A 28 -4.56 1.93 -7.75
CA GLY A 28 -5.30 1.12 -8.70
C GLY A 28 -6.77 1.50 -8.79
N GLU A 29 -7.52 0.73 -9.57
CA GLU A 29 -8.98 0.95 -9.74
C GLU A 29 -9.75 0.75 -8.44
N LEU A 30 -9.35 -0.23 -7.62
CA LEU A 30 -9.98 -0.49 -6.32
C LEU A 30 -9.82 0.71 -5.38
N ASP A 31 -8.63 1.31 -5.33
CA ASP A 31 -8.37 2.47 -4.46
C ASP A 31 -9.21 3.68 -4.90
N LYS A 32 -9.25 3.95 -6.21
CA LYS A 32 -10.04 5.05 -6.79
C LYS A 32 -11.54 4.88 -6.60
N SER A 33 -12.05 3.65 -6.74
CA SER A 33 -13.48 3.38 -6.62
C SER A 33 -13.97 3.38 -5.17
N THR A 34 -13.10 3.09 -4.20
CA THR A 34 -13.42 3.09 -2.77
C THR A 34 -13.05 4.38 -2.05
N GLY A 35 -12.18 5.21 -2.64
CA GLY A 35 -11.73 6.48 -2.07
C GLY A 35 -10.67 6.33 -0.98
N CYS A 36 -9.92 5.22 -0.95
CA CYS A 36 -8.77 5.05 -0.07
C CYS A 36 -7.69 4.16 -0.69
N PHE A 37 -6.46 4.36 -0.27
CA PHE A 37 -5.34 3.46 -0.55
C PHE A 37 -5.40 2.25 0.36
N HIS A 38 -5.48 1.06 -0.23
CA HIS A 38 -5.39 -0.20 0.51
C HIS A 38 -3.94 -0.55 0.81
N LEU A 39 -3.64 -0.63 2.10
CA LEU A 39 -2.34 -0.99 2.64
C LEU A 39 -2.49 -2.24 3.51
N SER A 40 -1.38 -2.88 3.82
CA SER A 40 -1.32 -4.10 4.63
C SER A 40 -0.31 -3.95 5.76
N LYS A 41 -0.55 -4.62 6.89
CA LYS A 41 0.53 -4.98 7.81
C LYS A 41 1.40 -6.07 7.20
N LEU A 42 2.60 -6.29 7.73
CA LEU A 42 3.54 -7.27 7.17
C LEU A 42 2.94 -8.67 7.07
N GLU A 43 2.28 -9.13 8.13
CA GLU A 43 1.62 -10.45 8.20
C GLU A 43 0.46 -10.61 7.22
N GLN A 44 -0.09 -9.51 6.70
CA GLN A 44 -1.19 -9.50 5.75
C GLN A 44 -0.71 -9.54 4.28
N VAL A 45 0.55 -9.19 4.00
CA VAL A 45 1.08 -9.05 2.63
C VAL A 45 0.89 -10.32 1.81
N GLN A 46 1.23 -11.49 2.37
CA GLN A 46 1.13 -12.77 1.65
C GLN A 46 -0.31 -13.07 1.24
N MET A 47 -1.27 -12.87 2.14
CA MET A 47 -2.69 -13.07 1.86
C MET A 47 -3.21 -12.07 0.83
N THR A 48 -2.82 -10.79 0.93
CA THR A 48 -3.18 -9.76 -0.05
C THR A 48 -2.65 -10.12 -1.44
N LEU A 49 -1.39 -10.57 -1.55
CA LEU A 49 -0.79 -11.02 -2.81
C LEU A 49 -1.60 -12.16 -3.43
N GLN A 50 -1.95 -13.17 -2.63
CA GLN A 50 -2.72 -14.33 -3.08
C GLN A 50 -4.14 -13.97 -3.52
N ASN A 51 -4.81 -13.06 -2.82
CA ASN A 51 -6.21 -12.74 -3.11
C ASN A 51 -6.38 -11.78 -4.30
N PHE A 52 -5.44 -10.86 -4.51
CA PHE A 52 -5.64 -9.75 -5.45
C PHE A 52 -4.66 -9.74 -6.63
N PHE A 53 -3.50 -10.39 -6.52
CA PHE A 53 -2.39 -10.18 -7.47
C PHE A 53 -1.86 -11.46 -8.14
N LEU A 54 -2.44 -12.64 -7.88
CA LEU A 54 -1.99 -13.91 -8.51
C LEU A 54 -2.01 -13.88 -10.04
N ASN A 55 -2.91 -13.08 -10.64
CA ASN A 55 -3.06 -12.97 -12.09
C ASN A 55 -2.39 -11.69 -12.65
N ALA A 56 -1.53 -11.03 -11.89
CA ALA A 56 -0.77 -9.88 -12.37
C ALA A 56 0.06 -10.28 -13.59
N LYS A 57 0.05 -9.43 -14.64
CA LYS A 57 0.75 -9.65 -15.91
C LYS A 57 1.99 -8.75 -16.07
N GLU A 58 2.37 -8.10 -14.99
CA GLU A 58 3.48 -7.16 -14.88
C GLU A 58 4.21 -7.44 -13.56
N ASP A 59 5.41 -6.89 -13.43
CA ASP A 59 6.18 -7.00 -12.20
C ASP A 59 5.43 -6.33 -11.04
N LEU A 60 5.64 -6.88 -9.84
CA LEU A 60 5.08 -6.34 -8.61
C LEU A 60 6.22 -5.85 -7.73
N TYR A 61 5.92 -4.83 -6.93
CA TYR A 61 6.82 -4.28 -5.94
C TYR A 61 6.15 -4.30 -4.57
N LEU A 62 6.91 -4.65 -3.55
CA LEU A 62 6.52 -4.41 -2.17
C LEU A 62 7.11 -3.07 -1.72
N LEU A 63 6.22 -2.10 -1.54
CA LEU A 63 6.57 -0.80 -1.01
C LEU A 63 6.40 -0.83 0.50
N GLN A 64 7.47 -0.54 1.23
CA GLN A 64 7.46 -0.32 2.67
C GLN A 64 7.22 1.17 2.93
N ILE A 65 6.19 1.48 3.71
CA ILE A 65 5.70 2.84 3.94
C ILE A 65 5.83 3.18 5.42
N ASP A 66 6.39 4.35 5.70
CA ASP A 66 6.45 4.92 7.05
C ASP A 66 5.09 5.57 7.40
N PRO A 67 4.31 4.98 8.33
CA PRO A 67 3.00 5.53 8.70
C PRO A 67 3.09 6.92 9.33
N ASN A 68 4.23 7.30 9.92
CA ASN A 68 4.41 8.62 10.54
C ASN A 68 4.40 9.75 9.51
N LYS A 69 4.64 9.44 8.23
CA LYS A 69 4.60 10.41 7.13
C LYS A 69 3.20 10.62 6.55
N LEU A 70 2.22 9.80 6.97
CA LEU A 70 0.84 9.87 6.47
C LEU A 70 -0.10 10.70 7.34
N GLY A 71 0.34 11.06 8.56
CA GLY A 71 -0.41 11.90 9.47
C GLY A 71 -1.77 11.29 9.86
N ASP A 72 -2.79 12.14 9.96
CA ASP A 72 -4.16 11.79 10.32
C ASP A 72 -4.97 11.15 9.18
N GLY A 73 -4.38 11.03 7.98
CA GLY A 73 -5.01 10.41 6.83
C GLY A 73 -5.00 8.88 6.84
N LEU A 74 -4.29 8.26 7.78
CA LEU A 74 -4.19 6.81 7.93
C LEU A 74 -5.19 6.29 8.98
N ILE A 75 -6.07 5.38 8.56
CA ILE A 75 -7.13 4.80 9.40
C ILE A 75 -7.01 3.28 9.37
N TYR A 76 -7.06 2.63 10.53
CA TYR A 76 -7.14 1.17 10.61
C TYR A 76 -8.60 0.74 10.72
N GLU A 77 -9.10 0.03 9.71
CA GLU A 77 -10.48 -0.43 9.66
C GLU A 77 -10.54 -1.95 9.84
N ALA A 78 -11.42 -2.41 10.74
CA ALA A 78 -11.63 -3.83 10.99
C ALA A 78 -12.38 -4.48 9.83
N VAL A 79 -11.84 -5.59 9.33
CA VAL A 79 -12.50 -6.44 8.33
C VAL A 79 -13.22 -7.61 9.02
N ASP A 80 -12.69 -8.05 10.15
CA ASP A 80 -13.32 -9.00 11.07
C ASP A 80 -12.87 -8.72 12.52
N GLU A 81 -13.18 -9.62 13.46
CA GLU A 81 -12.87 -9.45 14.89
C GLU A 81 -11.37 -9.39 15.21
N VAL A 82 -10.51 -9.92 14.33
CA VAL A 82 -9.07 -10.07 14.58
C VAL A 82 -8.20 -9.34 13.56
N ASN A 83 -8.76 -9.00 12.40
CA ASN A 83 -8.04 -8.38 11.29
C ASN A 83 -8.48 -6.92 11.09
N SER A 84 -7.52 -6.01 11.17
CA SER A 84 -7.66 -4.62 10.73
C SER A 84 -6.65 -4.30 9.63
N PHE A 85 -7.11 -3.62 8.59
CA PHE A 85 -6.28 -3.18 7.48
C PHE A 85 -6.05 -1.66 7.56
N PRO A 86 -4.82 -1.18 7.31
CA PRO A 86 -4.56 0.24 7.14
C PRO A 86 -5.12 0.74 5.81
N HIS A 87 -5.91 1.81 5.86
CA HIS A 87 -6.42 2.54 4.72
C HIS A 87 -5.95 3.99 4.79
N PHE A 88 -5.34 4.48 3.71
CA PHE A 88 -4.93 5.88 3.62
C PHE A 88 -5.92 6.67 2.77
N TYR A 89 -6.61 7.63 3.39
CA TYR A 89 -7.52 8.54 2.72
C TYR A 89 -6.90 9.93 2.50
N GLY A 90 -5.93 10.32 3.32
CA GLY A 90 -5.55 11.73 3.49
C GLY A 90 -6.43 12.45 4.53
N PRO A 91 -6.07 13.70 4.88
CA PRO A 91 -6.79 14.49 5.88
C PRO A 91 -8.28 14.56 5.57
N ASP A 92 -9.12 14.49 6.61
CA ASP A 92 -10.60 14.58 6.50
C ASP A 92 -11.24 13.60 5.49
N ARG A 93 -10.58 12.48 5.20
CA ARG A 93 -11.04 11.44 4.25
C ARG A 93 -11.21 11.93 2.80
N THR A 94 -10.37 12.86 2.34
CA THR A 94 -10.55 13.50 1.02
C THR A 94 -10.04 12.70 -0.20
N PHE A 95 -9.47 11.52 0.00
CA PHE A 95 -8.78 10.72 -1.02
C PHE A 95 -7.70 11.50 -1.79
N ILE A 96 -6.57 11.72 -1.14
CA ILE A 96 -5.39 12.34 -1.76
C ILE A 96 -4.41 11.29 -2.27
N PRO A 97 -3.52 11.61 -3.22
CA PRO A 97 -2.56 10.63 -3.70
C PRO A 97 -1.54 10.29 -2.60
N LEU A 98 -1.17 9.02 -2.50
CA LEU A 98 -0.10 8.58 -1.59
C LEU A 98 1.23 9.19 -2.06
N PRO A 99 1.99 9.90 -1.21
CA PRO A 99 3.23 10.53 -1.64
C PRO A 99 4.40 9.53 -1.64
N LEU A 100 5.28 9.64 -2.62
CA LEU A 100 6.49 8.80 -2.74
C LEU A 100 7.42 8.98 -1.53
N ASP A 101 7.44 10.15 -0.90
CA ASP A 101 8.29 10.41 0.27
C ASP A 101 7.93 9.54 1.49
N SER A 102 6.71 8.99 1.53
CA SER A 102 6.25 8.04 2.54
C SER A 102 6.84 6.64 2.33
N VAL A 103 7.25 6.30 1.11
CA VAL A 103 7.87 5.02 0.75
C VAL A 103 9.34 5.04 1.15
N VAL A 104 9.72 4.22 2.12
CA VAL A 104 11.11 4.12 2.62
C VAL A 104 11.91 3.02 1.93
N LYS A 105 11.23 2.05 1.33
CA LYS A 105 11.85 0.94 0.59
C LYS A 105 10.90 0.43 -0.48
N ALA A 106 11.45 0.02 -1.62
CA ALA A 106 10.73 -0.69 -2.67
C ALA A 106 11.54 -1.93 -3.06
N GLU A 107 10.91 -3.10 -3.00
CA GLU A 107 11.52 -4.37 -3.39
C GLU A 107 10.72 -4.99 -4.53
N ASN A 108 11.39 -5.39 -5.62
CA ASN A 108 10.74 -6.15 -6.68
C ASN A 108 10.39 -7.54 -6.14
N LEU A 109 9.12 -7.90 -6.23
CA LEU A 109 8.60 -9.23 -5.90
C LEU A 109 8.83 -10.14 -7.10
N SER A 110 10.09 -10.43 -7.41
CA SER A 110 10.44 -11.34 -8.49
C SER A 110 9.94 -12.75 -8.12
N PHE A 111 9.17 -13.37 -9.01
CA PHE A 111 8.86 -14.81 -8.89
C PHE A 111 10.17 -15.61 -8.82
N PRO A 112 10.33 -16.60 -7.93
CA PRO A 112 9.28 -17.32 -7.20
C PRO A 112 9.42 -17.18 -5.67
N PHE A 113 8.49 -16.49 -5.01
CA PHE A 113 8.24 -16.70 -3.58
C PHE A 113 7.14 -17.76 -3.43
N LEU A 114 7.45 -18.99 -3.84
CA LEU A 114 6.73 -20.22 -3.50
C LEU A 114 7.75 -21.34 -3.29
#